data_AF-A0A2X1JDF1-F1
#
_entry.id   AF-A0A2X1JDF1-F1
#
_cell.length_a   1.000
_cell.length_b   1.000
_cell.length_c   1.000
_cell.angle_alpha   90.00
_cell.angle_beta   90.00
_cell.angle_gamma   90.00
#
_symmetry.space_group_name_H-M   'P 1'
#
loop_
_entity.id
_entity.type
_entity.pdbx_description
1 polymer ?
#
loop_
_entity_poly.entity_id
_entity_poly.type
_entity_poly.pdbx_seq_one_letter_code
_entity_poly.pdbx_strand_id
1 'polypeptide(L)' 'MPKWGATDVRALQARVLAEKADLGIAFDGDGDRVIMVDHEGNKVDGDQIMYIIAREGLRQGQLRGGACGYIDEQHGA' A
#
# COMPACT_ATOMS: atom_id res chain seq x y z
N MET A 1 18.87 12.47 7.30
CA MET A 1 17.71 12.39 8.21
C MET A 1 17.06 11.04 8.00
N PRO A 2 16.73 10.25 9.04
CA PRO A 2 16.02 9.00 8.84
C PRO A 2 14.62 9.32 8.28
N LYS A 3 14.25 8.67 7.17
CA LYS A 3 12.94 8.82 6.54
C LYS A 3 11.97 7.84 7.19
N TRP A 4 10.72 8.26 7.36
CA TRP A 4 9.64 7.48 7.95
C TRP A 4 8.36 7.77 7.15
N GLY A 5 7.36 6.89 7.26
CA GLY A 5 6.08 7.06 6.55
C GLY A 5 6.09 6.43 5.16
N ALA A 6 5.23 6.87 4.26
CA ALA A 6 5.05 6.26 2.94
C ALA A 6 6.31 6.26 2.05
N THR A 7 7.31 7.10 2.37
CA THR A 7 8.61 7.15 1.64
C THR A 7 9.66 6.18 2.19
N ASP A 8 9.45 5.57 3.35
CA ASP A 8 10.32 4.56 3.96
C ASP A 8 9.55 3.70 4.98
N VAL A 9 9.19 2.49 4.56
CA VAL A 9 8.35 1.57 5.34
C VAL A 9 9.12 0.54 6.17
N ARG A 10 10.46 0.59 6.21
CA ARG A 10 11.28 -0.45 6.86
C ARG A 10 10.95 -0.63 8.34
N ALA A 11 10.73 0.47 9.05
CA ALA A 11 10.33 0.43 10.45
C ALA A 11 8.92 -0.16 10.64
N LEU A 12 7.99 0.14 9.72
CA LEU A 12 6.65 -0.42 9.73
C LEU A 12 6.69 -1.93 9.47
N GLN A 13 7.48 -2.40 8.48
CA GLN A 13 7.67 -3.82 8.20
C GLN A 13 8.19 -4.58 9.42
N ALA A 14 9.24 -4.05 10.06
CA ALA A 14 9.78 -4.65 11.28
C ALA A 14 8.73 -4.72 12.39
N ARG A 15 7.87 -3.69 12.52
CA ARG A 15 6.81 -3.65 13.53
C ARG A 15 5.72 -4.68 13.25
N VAL A 16 5.25 -4.78 12.01
CA VAL A 16 4.22 -5.75 11.60
C VAL A 16 4.67 -7.18 11.91
N LEU A 17 5.91 -7.54 11.53
CA LEU A 17 6.47 -8.85 11.81
C LEU A 17 6.66 -9.12 13.31
N ALA A 18 7.14 -8.13 14.06
CA ALA A 18 7.35 -8.26 15.50
C ALA A 18 6.03 -8.44 16.28
N GLU A 19 4.98 -7.73 15.85
CA GLU A 19 3.65 -7.78 16.48
C GLU A 19 2.76 -8.89 15.92
N LYS A 20 3.15 -9.52 14.81
CA LYS A 20 2.28 -10.42 14.02
C LYS A 20 0.96 -9.72 13.65
N ALA A 21 1.07 -8.45 13.28
CA ALA A 21 -0.09 -7.67 12.86
C ALA A 21 -0.59 -8.14 11.50
N ASP A 22 -1.90 -8.07 11.28
CA ASP A 22 -2.49 -8.44 9.99
C ASP A 22 -2.19 -7.42 8.88
N LEU A 23 -1.97 -6.15 9.26
CA LEU A 23 -1.78 -5.02 8.36
C LEU A 23 -1.01 -3.88 9.03
N GLY A 24 -0.07 -3.29 8.30
CA GLY A 24 0.55 -2.00 8.61
C GLY A 24 0.16 -0.93 7.59
N ILE A 25 0.02 0.32 8.04
CA ILE A 25 -0.34 1.47 7.19
C ILE A 25 0.64 2.61 7.45
N ALA A 26 1.23 3.15 6.39
CA ALA A 26 2.10 4.33 6.44
C ALA A 26 1.54 5.46 5.57
N PHE A 27 1.37 6.64 6.17
CA PHE A 27 1.03 7.87 5.47
C PHE A 27 2.28 8.69 5.15
N ASP A 28 2.22 9.57 4.16
CA ASP A 28 3.20 10.64 3.99
C ASP A 28 2.85 11.88 4.84
N GLY A 29 3.61 12.97 4.66
CA GLY A 29 3.60 14.11 5.59
C GLY A 29 2.30 14.93 5.59
N ASP A 30 1.59 14.98 4.48
CA ASP A 30 0.27 15.62 4.33
C ASP A 30 -0.88 14.60 4.29
N GLY A 31 -0.57 13.30 4.24
CA GLY A 31 -1.53 12.21 4.37
C GLY A 31 -2.33 11.94 3.10
N ASP A 32 -1.87 12.44 1.94
CA ASP A 32 -2.50 12.20 0.65
C ASP A 32 -2.06 10.87 0.02
N ARG A 33 -0.92 10.33 0.44
CA ARG A 33 -0.42 9.02 0.02
C ARG A 33 -0.38 8.03 1.16
N VAL A 34 -0.63 6.78 0.78
CA VAL A 34 -0.56 5.63 1.67
C VAL A 34 0.23 4.50 1.02
N ILE A 35 1.07 3.86 1.82
CA ILE A 35 1.66 2.55 1.51
C ILE A 35 1.25 1.60 2.63
N MET A 36 0.91 0.36 2.26
CA MET A 36 0.53 -0.67 3.20
C MET A 36 1.65 -1.72 3.31
N VAL A 37 1.61 -2.48 4.40
CA VAL A 37 2.46 -3.66 4.62
C VAL A 37 1.58 -4.81 5.07
N ASP A 38 1.64 -5.95 4.39
CA ASP A 38 0.88 -7.13 4.79
C ASP A 38 1.50 -7.86 5.99
N HIS A 39 0.79 -8.85 6.52
CA HIS A 39 1.23 -9.68 7.64
C HIS A 39 2.55 -10.44 7.43
N GLU A 40 2.99 -10.62 6.17
CA GLU A 40 4.28 -11.24 5.84
C GLU A 40 5.41 -10.20 5.74
N GLY A 41 5.09 -8.92 5.92
CA GLY A 41 6.03 -7.81 5.80
C GLY A 41 6.25 -7.31 4.38
N ASN A 42 5.44 -7.76 3.40
CA ASN A 42 5.55 -7.29 2.03
C ASN A 42 4.96 -5.90 1.88
N LYS A 43 5.61 -5.04 1.10
CA LYS A 43 5.05 -3.73 0.72
C LYS A 43 3.86 -3.96 -0.22
N VAL A 44 2.76 -3.28 0.09
CA VAL A 44 1.57 -3.21 -0.77
C VAL A 44 1.44 -1.76 -1.25
N ASP A 45 1.65 -1.56 -2.55
CA ASP A 45 1.73 -0.24 -3.18
C ASP A 45 0.38 0.27 -3.72
N GLY A 46 0.41 1.47 -4.33
CA GLY A 46 -0.78 2.14 -4.82
C GLY A 46 -1.53 1.36 -5.91
N ASP A 47 -0.83 0.65 -6.79
CA ASP A 47 -1.47 -0.11 -7.87
C ASP A 47 -2.16 -1.36 -7.31
N GLN A 48 -1.54 -2.04 -6.34
CA GLN A 48 -2.15 -3.17 -5.65
C GLN A 48 -3.37 -2.73 -4.83
N ILE A 49 -3.28 -1.60 -4.13
CA ILE A 49 -4.42 -1.02 -3.40
C ILE A 49 -5.55 -0.65 -4.37
N MET A 50 -5.21 -0.02 -5.51
CA MET A 50 -6.18 0.34 -6.53
C MET A 50 -6.88 -0.89 -7.11
N TYR A 51 -6.15 -1.98 -7.36
CA TYR A 51 -6.72 -3.24 -7.81
C TYR A 51 -7.73 -3.79 -6.81
N ILE A 52 -7.43 -3.78 -5.51
CA ILE A 52 -8.34 -4.24 -4.45
C ILE A 52 -9.64 -3.42 -4.47
N ILE A 53 -9.53 -2.09 -4.49
CA ILE A 53 -10.69 -1.18 -4.51
C ILE A 53 -11.52 -1.38 -5.78
N ALA A 54 -10.87 -1.43 -6.93
CA ALA A 54 -11.56 -1.59 -8.22
C ALA A 54 -12.28 -2.95 -8.31
N ARG A 55 -11.62 -4.03 -7.88
CA ARG A 55 -12.21 -5.37 -7.82
C ARG A 55 -13.45 -5.40 -6.94
N GLU A 56 -13.39 -4.76 -5.78
CA GLU A 56 -14.54 -4.69 -4.87
C GLU A 56 -15.67 -3.84 -5.44
N GLY A 57 -15.35 -2.69 -6.04
CA GLY A 57 -16.33 -1.83 -6.72
C GLY A 57 -17.05 -2.55 -7.87
N LEU A 58 -16.33 -3.38 -8.65
CA LEU A 58 -16.94 -4.23 -9.68
C LEU A 58 -17.85 -5.29 -9.06
N ARG A 59 -17.41 -5.96 -7.99
CA ARG A 59 -18.19 -6.99 -7.28
C ARG A 59 -19.51 -6.43 -6.73
N GLN A 60 -19.49 -5.20 -6.23
CA GLN A 60 -20.68 -4.51 -5.71
C GLN A 60 -21.53 -3.84 -6.79
N GLY A 61 -21.11 -3.85 -8.06
CA GLY A 61 -21.79 -3.13 -9.14
C GLY A 61 -21.71 -1.60 -9.03
N GLN A 62 -20.79 -1.08 -8.20
CA GLN A 62 -20.58 0.34 -7.93
C GLN A 62 -19.56 0.98 -8.88
N LEU A 63 -18.67 0.19 -9.47
CA LEU A 63 -17.72 0.67 -10.47
C LEU A 63 -18.28 0.45 -11.88
N ARG A 64 -18.44 1.55 -12.63
CA ARG A 64 -18.75 1.55 -14.07
C ARG A 64 -17.57 2.14 -14.82
N GLY A 65 -16.72 1.30 -15.42
CA GLY A 65 -15.51 1.74 -16.13
C GLY A 65 -14.27 0.91 -15.75
N GLY A 66 -13.08 1.48 -15.96
CA GLY A 66 -11.79 0.85 -15.65
C GLY A 66 -10.95 1.66 -14.65
N ALA A 67 -9.85 1.08 -14.19
CA ALA A 67 -8.85 1.75 -13.35
C ALA A 67 -7.70 2.32 -14.21
N CYS A 68 -7.10 3.43 -13.79
CA CYS A 68 -5.95 4.04 -14.45
C CYS A 68 -4.78 4.09 -13.45
N GLY A 69 -3.69 3.40 -13.76
CA GLY A 69 -2.44 3.41 -13.00
C GLY A 69 -1.28 3.88 -13.87
N TYR A 70 -0.18 4.28 -13.24
CA TYR A 70 1.07 4.57 -13.91
C TYR A 70 2.15 3.66 -13.34
N ILE A 71 2.99 3.10 -14.20
CA ILE A 71 4.12 2.29 -13.77
C ILE A 71 5.23 3.22 -13.25
N ASP A 72 5.61 3.05 -11.99
CA ASP A 72 6.85 3.61 -11.43
C ASP A 72 7.87 2.47 -11.32
N GLU A 73 9.13 2.72 -11.68
CA GLU A 73 10.24 1.74 -11.74
C GLU A 73 10.68 1.20 -10.36
N GLN A 74 9.84 1.31 -9.32
CA GLN A 74 10.16 0.78 -7.98
C GLN A 74 10.19 -0.75 -7.89
N HIS A 75 10.00 -1.47 -9.00
CA HIS A 75 10.22 -2.90 -9.12
C HIS A 75 11.70 -3.21 -9.42
N GLY A 76 12.59 -2.79 -8.51
CA GLY A 76 13.96 -3.28 -8.43
C GLY A 76 14.01 -4.48 -7.49
N ALA A 77 14.48 -5.62 -8.01
CA ALA A 77 14.71 -6.87 -7.28
C ALA A 77 15.52 -6.71 -5.99
#